data_AF-A0A640VJZ9-F1
#
_entry.id   AF-A0A640VJZ9-F1
#
_cell.length_a   1.000
_cell.length_b   1.000
_cell.length_c   1.000
_cell.angle_alpha   90.00
_cell.angle_beta   90.00
_cell.angle_gamma   90.00
#
_symmetry.space_group_name_H-M   'P 1'
#
loop_
_entity.id
_entity.type
_entity.pdbx_description
1 polymer ?
#
loop_
_entity_poly.entity_id
_entity_poly.type
_entity_poly.pdbx_seq_one_letter_code
_entity_poly.pdbx_strand_id
1 'polypeptide(L)'
;MSVEPQFQGLDAPAQGTLPLTPPQAPSEQQLQYARALAAKTGKVISHERARSRFALSAWIDAHRRQVVSNRFAHYPSSKQVAFAERIARIKRREIPQECFRDKHLMARWIDSNKPR
;
A
#
# COMPACT_ATOMS: atom_id res chain seq x y z
N MET A 1 -35.97 23.64 -63.50
CA MET A 1 -35.05 24.37 -62.60
C MET A 1 -35.06 23.58 -61.28
N SER A 2 -34.31 22.49 -61.07
CA SER A 2 -32.86 22.22 -61.15
C SER A 2 -31.98 23.24 -60.44
N VAL A 3 -31.04 22.68 -59.64
CA VAL A 3 -29.96 23.24 -58.80
C VAL A 3 -30.35 23.54 -57.34
N GLU A 4 -29.71 23.05 -56.27
CA GLU A 4 -28.62 22.09 -55.98
C GLU A 4 -28.58 21.98 -54.42
N PRO A 5 -28.27 20.84 -53.78
CA PRO A 5 -28.11 20.77 -52.32
C PRO A 5 -26.67 21.14 -51.92
N GLN A 6 -26.49 22.22 -51.14
CA GLN A 6 -25.18 22.59 -50.59
C GLN A 6 -24.79 21.64 -49.45
N PHE A 7 -23.99 20.63 -49.78
CA PHE A 7 -23.11 19.96 -48.83
C PHE A 7 -21.85 20.79 -48.66
N GLN A 8 -21.69 21.40 -47.48
CA GLN A 8 -20.43 22.01 -47.09
C GLN A 8 -19.95 21.28 -45.84
N GLY A 9 -18.91 20.47 -46.03
CA GLY A 9 -18.25 19.72 -44.98
C GLY A 9 -17.32 20.59 -44.14
N LEU A 10 -16.47 19.88 -43.39
CA LEU A 10 -15.46 20.38 -42.45
C LEU A 10 -16.16 20.84 -41.15
N ASP A 11 -15.91 20.31 -39.96
CA ASP A 11 -14.73 19.69 -39.39
C ASP A 11 -15.16 19.01 -38.08
N ALA A 12 -14.65 17.81 -37.84
CA ALA A 12 -14.65 17.26 -36.49
C ALA A 12 -13.44 17.83 -35.75
N PRO A 13 -13.61 18.43 -34.58
CA PRO A 13 -12.62 18.28 -33.53
C PRO A 13 -13.12 17.20 -32.58
N ALA A 14 -12.49 16.03 -32.72
CA ALA A 14 -12.37 15.05 -31.67
C ALA A 14 -12.02 15.75 -30.36
N GLN A 15 -12.97 15.89 -29.45
CA GLN A 15 -12.69 16.13 -28.06
C GLN A 15 -13.53 15.11 -27.31
N GLY A 16 -12.92 13.94 -27.10
CA GLY A 16 -13.35 13.06 -26.03
C GLY A 16 -13.29 13.90 -24.76
N THR A 17 -14.45 14.35 -24.30
CA THR A 17 -14.61 15.03 -23.02
C THR A 17 -14.27 14.01 -21.95
N LEU A 18 -12.98 13.82 -21.70
CA LEU A 18 -12.50 13.16 -20.51
C LEU A 18 -13.09 13.96 -19.35
N PRO A 19 -13.89 13.35 -18.46
CA PRO A 19 -14.36 14.06 -17.29
C PRO A 19 -13.10 14.43 -16.50
N LEU A 20 -12.77 15.72 -16.51
CA LEU A 20 -11.84 16.34 -15.58
C LEU A 20 -12.45 16.16 -14.19
N THR A 21 -12.22 14.99 -13.62
CA THR A 21 -12.55 14.71 -12.23
C THR A 21 -11.80 15.77 -11.44
N PRO A 22 -12.49 16.65 -10.68
CA PRO A 22 -11.79 17.64 -9.88
C PRO A 22 -10.80 16.91 -8.98
N PRO A 23 -9.64 17.51 -8.65
CA PRO A 23 -8.67 16.89 -7.75
C PRO A 23 -9.40 16.56 -6.45
N GLN A 24 -9.74 15.28 -6.28
CA GLN A 24 -10.53 14.84 -5.16
C GLN A 24 -9.75 15.22 -3.89
N ALA A 25 -10.39 15.97 -3.00
CA ALA A 25 -9.83 16.22 -1.69
C ALA A 25 -9.46 14.86 -1.04
N PRO A 26 -8.31 14.76 -0.36
CA PRO A 26 -7.97 13.53 0.35
C PRO A 26 -9.06 13.19 1.35
N SER A 27 -9.40 11.90 1.43
CA SER A 27 -10.36 11.42 2.42
C SER A 27 -9.83 11.70 3.84
N GLU A 28 -10.72 12.01 4.78
CA GLU A 28 -10.38 12.23 6.18
C GLU A 28 -9.58 11.07 6.77
N GLN A 29 -9.89 9.83 6.36
CA GLN A 29 -9.13 8.64 6.74
C GLN A 29 -7.67 8.69 6.26
N GLN A 30 -7.43 9.19 5.05
CA GLN A 30 -6.08 9.32 4.50
C GLN A 30 -5.29 10.40 5.23
N LEU A 31 -5.94 11.51 5.60
CA LEU A 31 -5.35 12.56 6.41
C LEU A 31 -4.99 12.06 7.82
N GLN A 32 -5.90 11.33 8.48
CA GLN A 32 -5.66 10.73 9.79
C GLN A 32 -4.50 9.72 9.73
N TYR A 33 -4.49 8.85 8.72
CA TYR A 33 -3.44 7.86 8.52
C TYR A 33 -2.09 8.51 8.21
N ALA A 34 -2.07 9.51 7.33
CA ALA A 34 -0.86 10.27 7.03
C ALA A 34 -0.32 10.97 8.27
N ARG A 35 -1.18 11.61 9.09
CA ARG A 35 -0.79 12.24 10.36
C ARG A 35 -0.20 11.22 11.35
N ALA A 36 -0.81 10.05 11.48
CA ALA A 36 -0.27 8.97 12.32
C ALA A 36 1.09 8.48 11.79
N LEU A 37 1.28 8.43 10.48
CA LEU A 37 2.53 8.05 9.84
C LEU A 37 3.61 9.13 10.02
N ALA A 38 3.25 10.40 9.90
CA ALA A 38 4.11 11.56 10.17
C ALA A 38 4.60 11.57 11.62
N ALA A 39 3.70 11.35 12.59
CA ALA A 39 4.05 11.24 14.00
C ALA A 39 5.01 10.07 14.28
N LYS A 40 4.81 8.92 13.63
CA LYS A 40 5.68 7.74 13.79
C LYS A 40 7.05 7.88 13.13
N THR A 41 7.16 8.67 12.06
CA THR A 41 8.41 8.86 11.31
C THR A 41 9.14 10.14 11.65
N GLY A 42 8.52 11.05 12.41
CA GLY A 42 9.05 12.39 12.69
C GLY A 42 9.07 13.31 11.46
N LYS A 43 8.39 12.95 10.36
CA LYS A 43 8.39 13.71 9.10
C LYS A 43 7.13 14.54 8.94
N VAL A 44 7.27 15.80 8.56
CA VAL A 44 6.16 16.73 8.31
C VAL A 44 5.53 16.49 6.94
N ILE A 45 4.19 16.53 6.89
CA ILE A 45 3.43 16.52 5.63
C ILE A 45 3.34 17.96 5.14
N SER A 46 3.99 18.26 4.00
CA SER A 46 3.89 19.58 3.36
C SER A 46 2.44 19.88 2.96
N HIS A 47 2.01 21.14 3.14
CA HIS A 47 0.64 21.59 2.90
C HIS A 47 0.12 21.29 1.48
N GLU A 48 1.00 21.29 0.47
CA GLU A 48 0.66 20.90 -0.91
C GLU A 48 0.26 19.43 -1.04
N ARG A 49 0.92 18.53 -0.29
CA ARG A 49 0.60 17.09 -0.30
C ARG A 49 -0.72 16.81 0.41
N ALA A 50 -1.13 17.67 1.35
CA ALA A 50 -2.40 17.56 2.06
C ALA A 50 -3.60 18.08 1.24
N ARG A 51 -3.37 18.78 0.12
CA ARG A 51 -4.44 19.26 -0.78
C ARG A 51 -4.82 18.29 -1.89
N SER A 52 -3.92 17.39 -2.27
CA SER A 52 -4.15 16.42 -3.35
C SER A 52 -4.20 14.99 -2.83
N ARG A 53 -5.30 14.28 -3.09
CA ARG A 53 -5.44 12.85 -2.76
C ARG A 53 -4.33 12.00 -3.35
N PHE A 54 -3.93 12.28 -4.60
CA PHE A 54 -2.87 11.54 -5.28
C PHE A 54 -1.50 11.78 -4.63
N ALA A 55 -1.18 13.04 -4.33
CA ALA A 55 0.07 13.40 -3.67
C ALA A 55 0.14 12.83 -2.24
N LEU A 56 -0.98 12.85 -1.50
CA LEU A 56 -1.06 12.28 -0.16
C LEU A 56 -0.89 10.76 -0.20
N SER A 57 -1.55 10.06 -1.14
CA SER A 57 -1.42 8.61 -1.29
C SER A 57 0.01 8.21 -1.67
N ALA A 58 0.61 8.86 -2.66
CA ALA A 58 2.00 8.59 -3.05
C ALA A 58 2.98 8.83 -1.90
N TRP A 59 2.76 9.88 -1.10
CA TRP A 59 3.53 10.14 0.11
C TRP A 59 3.34 9.03 1.14
N ILE A 60 2.10 8.62 1.41
CA ILE A 60 1.78 7.51 2.32
C ILE A 60 2.49 6.24 1.87
N ASP A 61 2.42 5.85 0.60
CA ASP A 61 3.02 4.61 0.09
C ASP A 61 4.56 4.62 0.19
N ALA A 62 5.19 5.76 -0.12
CA ALA A 62 6.63 5.93 0.03
C ALA A 62 7.08 5.84 1.50
N HIS A 63 6.33 6.45 2.41
CA HIS A 63 6.69 6.52 3.83
C HIS A 63 6.28 5.26 4.62
N ARG A 64 5.23 4.57 4.17
CA ARG A 64 4.82 3.28 4.73
C ARG A 64 5.98 2.30 4.67
N ARG A 65 6.67 2.22 3.53
CA ARG A 65 7.85 1.35 3.32
C ARG A 65 9.02 1.70 4.23
N GLN A 66 9.23 2.99 4.52
CA GLN A 66 10.29 3.44 5.43
C GLN A 66 10.02 3.04 6.88
N VAL A 67 8.78 3.11 7.35
CA VAL A 67 8.41 2.59 8.69
C VAL A 67 8.68 1.09 8.81
N VAL A 68 8.42 0.34 7.73
CA VAL A 68 8.72 -1.10 7.69
C VAL A 68 10.21 -1.39 7.43
N SER A 69 11.08 -0.39 7.25
CA SER A 69 12.54 -0.61 7.10
C SER A 69 13.29 -0.55 8.43
N ASN A 70 12.58 -0.67 9.56
CA ASN A 70 13.20 -0.78 10.88
C ASN A 70 14.17 -1.98 10.92
N ARG A 71 15.25 -1.90 11.71
CA ARG A 71 16.27 -2.97 11.86
C ARG A 71 15.65 -4.35 12.14
N PHE A 72 14.47 -4.36 12.75
CA PHE A 72 13.73 -5.57 13.12
C PHE A 72 12.71 -6.06 12.07
N ALA A 73 12.59 -5.42 10.92
CA ALA A 73 11.57 -5.75 9.92
C ALA A 73 11.73 -7.10 9.23
N HIS A 74 12.96 -7.61 9.24
CA HIS A 74 13.28 -8.96 8.80
C HIS A 74 13.00 -10.00 9.87
N TYR A 75 12.93 -9.63 11.14
CA TYR A 75 12.64 -10.56 12.23
C TYR A 75 11.16 -10.99 12.20
N PRO A 76 10.86 -12.23 12.60
CA PRO A 76 9.49 -12.69 12.76
C PRO A 76 8.75 -11.84 13.79
N SER A 77 7.46 -11.63 13.56
CA SER A 77 6.58 -11.00 14.55
C SER A 77 6.45 -11.89 15.79
N SER A 78 6.28 -11.29 16.98
CA SER A 78 5.98 -12.01 18.22
C SER A 78 4.81 -12.98 18.08
N LYS A 79 3.81 -12.64 17.25
CA LYS A 79 2.67 -13.53 16.94
C LYS A 79 3.09 -14.77 16.14
N GLN A 80 4.02 -14.61 15.19
CA GLN A 80 4.58 -15.74 14.43
C GLN A 80 5.39 -16.65 15.36
N VAL A 81 6.23 -16.06 16.22
CA VAL A 81 7.03 -16.82 17.19
C VAL A 81 6.13 -17.63 18.14
N ALA A 82 5.13 -17.00 18.75
CA ALA A 82 4.19 -17.70 19.64
C ALA A 82 3.42 -18.84 18.94
N PHE A 83 3.08 -18.65 17.66
CA PHE A 83 2.43 -19.70 16.88
C PHE A 83 3.39 -20.85 16.57
N ALA A 84 4.63 -20.53 16.19
CA ALA A 84 5.67 -21.52 15.97
C ALA A 84 5.98 -22.31 17.25
N GLU A 85 6.08 -21.65 18.41
CA GLU A 85 6.29 -22.27 19.73
C GLU A 85 5.16 -23.22 20.10
N ARG A 86 3.92 -22.85 19.81
CA ARG A 86 2.77 -23.73 20.01
C ARG A 86 2.88 -24.99 19.17
N ILE A 87 3.25 -24.86 17.89
CA ILE A 87 3.46 -26.00 16.99
C ILE A 87 4.61 -26.88 17.49
N ALA A 88 5.75 -26.26 17.84
CA ALA A 88 6.93 -26.91 18.39
C ALA A 88 6.59 -27.77 19.60
N ARG A 89 5.81 -27.21 20.55
CA ARG A 89 5.34 -27.92 21.74
C ARG A 89 4.44 -29.11 21.42
N ILE A 90 3.48 -28.95 20.50
CA ILE A 90 2.55 -30.02 20.10
C ILE A 90 3.30 -31.14 19.37
N LYS A 91 4.20 -30.79 18.45
CA LYS A 91 4.95 -31.74 17.62
C LYS A 91 6.22 -32.27 18.30
N ARG A 92 6.54 -31.79 19.51
CA ARG A 92 7.80 -32.06 20.23
C ARG A 92 9.04 -31.84 19.35
N ARG A 93 9.04 -30.73 18.62
CA ARG A 93 10.14 -30.32 17.74
C ARG A 93 10.62 -28.95 18.14
N GLU A 94 11.90 -28.68 17.97
CA GLU A 94 12.48 -27.36 18.21
C GLU A 94 12.39 -26.48 16.96
N ILE A 95 12.33 -25.16 17.17
CA ILE A 95 12.36 -24.18 16.09
C ILE A 95 13.84 -23.89 15.78
N PRO A 96 14.29 -24.05 14.52
CA PRO A 96 15.66 -23.69 14.13
C PRO A 96 15.97 -22.23 14.43
N GLN A 97 17.21 -21.94 14.87
CA GLN A 97 17.60 -20.58 15.23
C GLN A 97 17.54 -19.60 14.04
N GLU A 98 17.74 -20.09 12.81
CA GLU A 98 17.63 -19.26 11.60
C GLU A 98 16.22 -18.69 11.41
N CYS A 99 15.19 -19.39 11.88
CA CYS A 99 13.81 -18.92 11.79
C CYS A 99 13.58 -17.63 12.61
N PHE A 100 14.35 -17.43 13.68
CA PHE A 100 14.26 -16.20 14.49
C PHE A 100 14.93 -14.99 13.84
N ARG A 101 15.73 -15.20 12.78
CA ARG A 101 16.41 -14.11 12.05
C ARG A 101 15.59 -13.62 10.86
N ASP A 102 14.74 -14.49 10.28
CA ASP A 102 13.94 -14.16 9.11
C ASP A 102 12.48 -14.61 9.27
N LYS A 103 11.55 -13.65 9.17
CA LYS A 103 10.10 -13.88 9.22
C LYS A 103 9.58 -14.83 8.14
N HIS A 104 10.24 -14.88 6.98
CA HIS A 104 9.89 -15.77 5.87
C HIS A 104 10.34 -17.21 6.16
N LEU A 105 11.51 -17.40 6.78
CA LEU A 105 11.92 -18.71 7.27
C LEU A 105 10.98 -19.22 8.36
N MET A 106 10.61 -18.35 9.30
CA MET A 106 9.61 -18.67 10.32
C MET A 106 8.26 -19.06 9.71
N ALA A 107 7.77 -18.30 8.73
CA ALA A 107 6.52 -18.62 8.04
C ALA A 107 6.56 -19.98 7.34
N ARG A 108 7.63 -20.26 6.59
CA ARG A 108 7.84 -21.55 5.93
C ARG A 108 7.88 -22.72 6.91
N TRP A 109 8.57 -22.54 8.05
CA TRP A 109 8.62 -23.56 9.10
C TRP A 109 7.23 -23.79 9.72
N ILE A 110 6.50 -22.72 10.01
CA ILE A 110 5.12 -22.78 10.51
C ILE A 110 4.22 -23.54 9.54
N ASP A 111 4.23 -23.17 8.26
CA ASP A 111 3.35 -23.78 7.24
C ASP A 111 3.67 -25.27 7.06
N SER A 112 4.95 -25.65 7.14
CA SER A 112 5.38 -27.05 7.04
C SER A 112 5.00 -27.90 8.25
N ASN A 113 4.83 -27.30 9.43
CA ASN A 113 4.52 -28.00 10.68
C ASN A 113 3.09 -27.74 11.19
N LYS A 114 2.27 -27.03 10.42
CA LYS A 114 0.91 -26.65 10.78
C LYS A 114 0.10 -27.90 11.14
N PRO A 115 -0.60 -27.92 12.29
CA PRO A 115 -1.43 -29.05 12.66
C PRO A 115 -2.55 -29.18 11.61
N ARG A 116 -2.66 -30.36 11.01
CA ARG A 116 -3.81 -30.79 10.21
C ARG A 116 -4.96 -31.14 11.12
#